data_AF-A0A8X7T2V3-F1
#
_entry.id   AF-A0A8X7T2V3-F1
#
_cell.length_a   1.000
_cell.length_b   1.000
_cell.length_c   1.000
_cell.angle_alpha   90.00
_cell.angle_beta   90.00
_cell.angle_gamma   90.00
#
_symmetry.space_group_name_H-M   'P 1'
#
loop_
_entity.id
_entity.type
_entity.pdbx_description
1 polymer ?
#
loop_
_entity_poly.entity_id
_entity_poly.type
_entity_poly.pdbx_seq_one_letter_code
_entity_poly.pdbx_strand_id
1 'polypeptide(L)'
;MGKEAFYKGRTAREIVSIVQASGGHMELGDLEDHIQRGVDEVQPVHYTYHNDGSEKDGVTLYECPPNGQGLVALLALGILDAAQRLNIVPDPRTLEHNSPEYLQALIEALRLAFVDARKFVSDPQHLYNSKSDLDLEHVLSASYLGSRAKLIDPKRASADPEAGILATSDTVYFTVADKDGNACSLINSNCEHHHLLLLSKRPTLLLRFFLPLDSGFGSCIVPKECGFTNRNRGSCFSLGEEHSNLYAPRKRPLHTILPAMATRGKEPFMSFGVMGTCLEGSLR
;
A
#
# COMPACT_ATOMS: atom_id res chain seq x y z
N MET A 1 -27.94 6.83 11.28
CA MET A 1 -27.84 6.32 9.90
C MET A 1 -27.00 5.06 9.92
N GLY A 2 -27.41 4.01 9.19
CA GLY A 2 -26.64 2.76 9.05
C GLY A 2 -26.15 2.56 7.61
N LYS A 3 -25.40 1.47 7.35
CA LYS A 3 -24.83 1.16 6.03
C LYS A 3 -25.85 1.24 4.89
N GLU A 4 -27.05 0.67 5.07
CA GLU A 4 -28.08 0.66 4.02
C GLU A 4 -28.57 2.06 3.66
N ALA A 5 -28.68 2.96 4.64
CA ALA A 5 -29.08 4.35 4.39
C ALA A 5 -28.03 5.10 3.54
N PHE A 6 -26.75 4.76 3.70
CA PHE A 6 -25.65 5.35 2.93
C PHE A 6 -25.65 4.82 1.48
N TYR A 7 -25.68 3.49 1.31
CA TYR A 7 -25.48 2.84 -0.01
C TYR A 7 -26.75 2.66 -0.85
N LYS A 8 -27.95 2.73 -0.24
CA LYS A 8 -29.24 2.58 -0.96
C LYS A 8 -30.21 3.75 -0.73
N GLY A 9 -29.92 4.60 0.25
CA GLY A 9 -30.82 5.66 0.69
C GLY A 9 -30.64 6.97 -0.08
N ARG A 10 -31.00 8.06 0.60
CA ARG A 10 -30.86 9.42 0.06
C ARG A 10 -29.42 9.72 -0.32
N THR A 11 -28.47 9.38 0.54
CA THR A 11 -27.04 9.65 0.34
C THR A 11 -26.52 9.06 -0.97
N ALA A 12 -26.87 7.80 -1.27
CA ALA A 12 -26.52 7.16 -2.54
C ALA A 12 -27.05 7.93 -3.76
N ARG A 13 -28.31 8.41 -3.70
CA ARG A 13 -28.91 9.20 -4.78
C ARG A 13 -28.19 10.54 -4.98
N GLU A 14 -27.85 11.23 -3.90
CA GLU A 14 -27.12 12.50 -3.99
C GLU A 14 -25.71 12.30 -4.54
N ILE A 15 -25.00 11.22 -4.13
CA ILE A 15 -23.68 10.86 -4.69
C ILE A 15 -23.78 10.65 -6.20
N VAL A 16 -24.71 9.79 -6.64
CA VAL A 16 -24.89 9.47 -8.06
C VAL A 16 -25.29 10.72 -8.85
N SER A 17 -26.22 11.52 -8.33
CA SER A 17 -26.70 12.73 -8.99
C SER A 17 -25.57 13.73 -9.25
N ILE A 18 -24.71 14.01 -8.26
CA ILE A 18 -23.62 14.97 -8.44
C ILE A 18 -22.50 14.41 -9.33
N VAL A 19 -22.22 13.11 -9.25
CA VAL A 19 -21.22 12.47 -10.11
C VAL A 19 -21.66 12.51 -11.57
N GLN A 20 -22.92 12.16 -11.86
CA GLN A 20 -23.48 12.23 -13.22
C GLN A 20 -23.57 13.66 -13.75
N ALA A 21 -23.98 14.63 -12.91
CA ALA A 21 -23.97 16.04 -13.28
C ALA A 21 -22.57 16.57 -13.63
N SER A 22 -21.52 15.93 -13.10
CA SER A 22 -20.11 16.23 -13.38
C SER A 22 -19.54 15.42 -14.56
N GLY A 23 -20.38 14.66 -15.27
CA GLY A 23 -19.97 13.82 -16.40
C GLY A 23 -19.44 12.42 -16.04
N GLY A 24 -19.56 12.00 -14.78
CA GLY A 24 -19.18 10.65 -14.33
C GLY A 24 -20.22 9.59 -14.65
N HIS A 25 -19.81 8.32 -14.58
CA HIS A 25 -20.62 7.16 -14.99
C HIS A 25 -21.14 6.29 -13.83
N MET A 26 -21.02 6.76 -12.58
CA MET A 26 -21.47 6.00 -11.42
C MET A 26 -23.00 5.86 -11.42
N GLU A 27 -23.48 4.65 -11.09
CA GLU A 27 -24.90 4.34 -10.96
C GLU A 27 -25.24 3.87 -9.53
N LEU A 28 -26.53 3.90 -9.18
CA LEU A 28 -26.99 3.36 -7.89
C LEU A 28 -26.67 1.86 -7.74
N GLY A 29 -26.68 1.13 -8.86
CA GLY A 29 -26.29 -0.28 -8.93
C GLY A 29 -24.85 -0.52 -8.47
N ASP A 30 -23.93 0.42 -8.68
CA ASP A 30 -22.54 0.29 -8.22
C ASP A 30 -22.43 0.35 -6.69
N LEU A 31 -23.20 1.23 -6.05
CA LEU A 31 -23.23 1.37 -4.60
C LEU A 31 -23.93 0.18 -3.94
N GLU A 32 -25.01 -0.32 -4.55
CA GLU A 32 -25.70 -1.51 -4.10
C GLU A 32 -24.84 -2.77 -4.25
N ASP A 33 -24.15 -2.91 -5.37
CA ASP A 33 -23.19 -4.00 -5.59
C ASP A 33 -22.07 -3.99 -4.53
N HIS A 34 -21.52 -2.80 -4.22
CA HIS A 34 -20.46 -2.67 -3.22
C HIS A 34 -20.92 -3.12 -1.81
N ILE A 35 -22.10 -2.69 -1.35
CA ILE A 35 -22.62 -3.12 -0.03
C ILE A 35 -22.98 -4.62 -0.02
N GLN A 36 -23.40 -5.18 -1.16
CA GLN A 36 -23.69 -6.61 -1.28
C GLN A 36 -22.42 -7.47 -1.23
N ARG A 37 -21.34 -7.02 -1.90
CA ARG A 37 -20.02 -7.67 -1.80
C ARG A 37 -19.45 -7.61 -0.38
N GLY A 38 -19.69 -6.52 0.33
CA GLY A 38 -19.29 -6.38 1.73
C GLY A 38 -17.78 -6.21 1.89
N VAL A 39 -17.26 -6.70 3.01
CA VAL A 39 -15.82 -6.60 3.35
C VAL A 39 -15.10 -7.82 2.79
N ASP A 40 -14.04 -7.60 2.02
CA ASP A 40 -13.14 -8.67 1.60
C ASP A 40 -12.24 -9.06 2.78
N GLU A 41 -12.43 -10.26 3.32
CA GLU A 41 -11.49 -10.85 4.26
C GLU A 41 -10.29 -11.41 3.49
N VAL A 42 -9.12 -10.81 3.70
CA VAL A 42 -7.89 -11.17 2.99
C VAL A 42 -6.83 -11.69 3.95
N GLN A 43 -6.02 -12.64 3.47
CA GLN A 43 -4.83 -13.07 4.20
C GLN A 43 -3.71 -12.05 3.99
N PRO A 44 -3.08 -11.53 5.07
CA PRO A 44 -1.96 -10.62 4.93
C PRO A 44 -0.78 -11.28 4.23
N VAL A 45 -0.13 -10.53 3.33
CA VAL A 45 1.17 -10.91 2.78
C VAL A 45 2.26 -10.52 3.76
N HIS A 46 3.35 -11.27 3.79
CA HIS A 46 4.40 -11.01 4.77
C HIS A 46 5.80 -11.33 4.25
N TYR A 47 6.78 -10.72 4.91
CA TYR A 47 8.19 -11.02 4.72
C TYR A 47 8.91 -10.98 6.07
N THR A 48 9.72 -11.99 6.35
CA THR A 48 10.55 -12.02 7.55
C THR A 48 11.91 -11.45 7.22
N TYR A 49 12.25 -10.30 7.82
CA TYR A 49 13.56 -9.71 7.72
C TYR A 49 14.48 -10.34 8.76
N HIS A 50 15.52 -11.04 8.29
CA HIS A 50 16.41 -11.81 9.14
C HIS A 50 17.57 -10.92 9.61
N ASN A 51 17.57 -10.64 10.91
CA ASN A 51 18.53 -9.74 11.54
C ASN A 51 19.97 -10.22 11.27
N ASP A 52 20.31 -11.47 11.55
CA ASP A 52 21.68 -12.04 11.45
C ASP A 52 21.74 -13.34 10.62
N GLY A 53 20.71 -13.59 9.81
CA GLY A 53 20.53 -14.85 9.10
C GLY A 53 19.96 -15.99 9.95
N SER A 54 19.65 -15.77 11.24
CA SER A 54 18.90 -16.73 12.06
C SER A 54 17.40 -16.44 12.04
N GLU A 55 16.57 -17.50 11.95
CA GLU A 55 15.10 -17.38 11.99
C GLU A 55 14.56 -16.92 13.37
N LYS A 56 15.34 -17.04 14.44
CA LYS A 56 14.84 -16.83 15.81
C LYS A 56 14.68 -15.36 16.20
N ASP A 57 15.49 -14.47 15.64
CA ASP A 57 15.48 -13.03 15.94
C ASP A 57 14.93 -12.17 14.79
N GLY A 58 14.36 -12.80 13.77
CA GLY A 58 13.73 -12.12 12.64
C GLY A 58 12.47 -11.33 13.04
N VAL A 59 12.21 -10.25 12.29
CA VAL A 59 10.96 -9.49 12.39
C VAL A 59 10.14 -9.75 11.13
N THR A 60 8.92 -10.27 11.31
CA THR A 60 7.99 -10.52 10.21
C THR A 60 7.11 -9.30 10.01
N LEU A 61 7.23 -8.65 8.85
CA LEU A 61 6.38 -7.55 8.44
C LEU A 61 5.16 -8.10 7.69
N TYR A 62 3.97 -7.63 8.04
CA TYR A 62 2.70 -7.95 7.42
C TYR A 62 2.09 -6.72 6.77
N GLU A 63 1.58 -6.93 5.57
CA GLU A 63 0.97 -5.91 4.73
C GLU A 63 -0.32 -6.45 4.10
N CYS A 64 -1.20 -5.55 3.68
CA CYS A 64 -2.36 -5.93 2.87
C CYS A 64 -1.87 -6.49 1.51
N PRO A 65 -2.49 -7.56 0.98
CA PRO A 65 -2.20 -8.04 -0.36
C PRO A 65 -2.57 -7.00 -1.43
N PRO A 66 -2.15 -7.22 -2.69
CA PRO A 66 -2.68 -6.48 -3.83
C PRO A 66 -4.21 -6.37 -3.78
N ASN A 67 -4.80 -5.25 -4.13
CA ASN A 67 -4.24 -4.09 -4.83
C ASN A 67 -3.46 -3.07 -3.95
N GLY A 68 -3.17 -3.38 -2.69
CA GLY A 68 -2.34 -2.55 -1.82
C GLY A 68 -0.87 -2.50 -2.23
N GLN A 69 -0.21 -1.35 -2.03
CA GLN A 69 1.21 -1.16 -2.35
C GLN A 69 2.18 -1.69 -1.28
N GLY A 70 1.68 -2.35 -0.23
CA GLY A 70 2.49 -2.87 0.87
C GLY A 70 3.56 -3.84 0.42
N LEU A 71 3.34 -4.46 -0.75
CA LEU A 71 4.33 -5.27 -1.44
C LEU A 71 5.67 -4.53 -1.67
N VAL A 72 5.68 -3.21 -1.84
CA VAL A 72 6.93 -2.42 -1.96
C VAL A 72 7.81 -2.61 -0.72
N ALA A 73 7.23 -2.54 0.48
CA ALA A 73 7.98 -2.67 1.72
C ALA A 73 8.55 -4.09 1.88
N LEU A 74 7.74 -5.10 1.55
CA LEU A 74 8.15 -6.51 1.61
C LEU A 74 9.29 -6.80 0.62
N LEU A 75 9.18 -6.30 -0.62
CA LEU A 75 10.21 -6.45 -1.65
C LEU A 75 11.50 -5.71 -1.27
N ALA A 76 11.40 -4.49 -0.77
CA ALA A 76 12.57 -3.71 -0.37
C ALA A 76 13.34 -4.40 0.76
N LEU A 77 12.63 -4.90 1.79
CA LEU A 77 13.25 -5.68 2.85
C LEU A 77 13.91 -6.95 2.32
N GLY A 78 13.24 -7.67 1.42
CA GLY A 78 13.78 -8.90 0.87
C GLY A 78 14.97 -8.71 -0.07
N ILE A 79 14.98 -7.63 -0.85
CA ILE A 79 16.11 -7.25 -1.70
C ILE A 79 17.30 -6.85 -0.82
N LEU A 80 17.06 -6.09 0.25
CA LEU A 80 18.09 -5.68 1.18
C LEU A 80 18.70 -6.88 1.93
N ASP A 81 17.86 -7.79 2.45
CA ASP A 81 18.29 -9.04 3.10
C ASP A 81 19.14 -9.89 2.12
N ALA A 82 18.66 -10.06 0.88
CA ALA A 82 19.40 -10.78 -0.14
C ALA A 82 20.74 -10.10 -0.51
N ALA A 83 20.78 -8.76 -0.59
CA ALA A 83 22.01 -8.02 -0.90
C ALA A 83 23.06 -8.17 0.21
N GLN A 84 22.63 -8.18 1.48
CA GLN A 84 23.51 -8.44 2.62
C GLN A 84 24.06 -9.87 2.58
N ARG A 85 23.19 -10.87 2.40
CA ARG A 85 23.59 -12.28 2.31
C ARG A 85 24.56 -12.57 1.17
N LEU A 86 24.43 -11.84 0.06
CA LEU A 86 25.32 -11.93 -1.10
C LEU A 86 26.59 -11.05 -0.95
N ASN A 87 26.77 -10.37 0.18
CA ASN A 87 27.87 -9.42 0.44
C ASN A 87 27.99 -8.30 -0.62
N ILE A 88 26.85 -7.87 -1.18
CA ILE A 88 26.80 -6.77 -2.17
C ILE A 88 26.83 -5.42 -1.45
N VAL A 89 26.09 -5.31 -0.35
CA VAL A 89 26.08 -4.14 0.54
C VAL A 89 26.50 -4.57 1.95
N PRO A 90 27.21 -3.70 2.71
CA PRO A 90 27.46 -3.96 4.12
C PRO A 90 26.14 -4.00 4.90
N ASP A 91 26.16 -4.65 6.06
CA ASP A 91 25.04 -4.67 6.98
C ASP A 91 24.72 -3.23 7.45
N PRO A 92 23.55 -2.66 7.10
CA PRO A 92 23.15 -1.31 7.46
C PRO A 92 23.13 -1.04 8.96
N ARG A 93 23.05 -2.07 9.81
CA ARG A 93 23.12 -1.92 11.28
C ARG A 93 24.53 -1.61 11.77
N THR A 94 25.54 -2.00 11.00
CA THR A 94 26.95 -1.73 11.30
C THR A 94 27.40 -0.38 10.74
N LEU A 95 26.60 0.22 9.86
CA LEU A 95 26.86 1.53 9.28
C LEU A 95 26.35 2.63 10.21
N GLU A 96 26.94 3.82 10.08
CA GLU A 96 26.40 5.01 10.71
C GLU A 96 25.02 5.32 10.10
N HIS A 97 24.05 5.62 10.95
CA HIS A 97 22.70 5.96 10.50
C HIS A 97 22.75 7.19 9.59
N ASN A 98 22.10 7.09 8.41
CA ASN A 98 22.12 8.09 7.34
C ASN A 98 23.50 8.37 6.72
N SER A 99 24.49 7.48 6.88
CA SER A 99 25.70 7.54 6.06
C SER A 99 25.36 7.36 4.57
N PRO A 100 26.23 7.81 3.65
CA PRO A 100 26.04 7.59 2.22
C PRO A 100 25.82 6.12 1.85
N GLU A 101 26.58 5.20 2.45
CA GLU A 101 26.49 3.75 2.21
C GLU A 101 25.18 3.18 2.74
N TYR A 102 24.74 3.65 3.92
CA TYR A 102 23.46 3.29 4.50
C TYR A 102 22.30 3.70 3.60
N LEU A 103 22.29 4.97 3.17
CA LEU A 103 21.24 5.50 2.31
C LEU A 103 21.26 4.85 0.93
N GLN A 104 22.45 4.62 0.34
CA GLN A 104 22.59 3.96 -0.95
C GLN A 104 21.95 2.56 -0.95
N ALA A 105 22.20 1.75 0.08
CA ALA A 105 21.62 0.42 0.19
C ALA A 105 20.08 0.46 0.27
N LEU A 106 19.53 1.37 1.08
CA LEU A 106 18.08 1.52 1.23
C LEU A 106 17.42 2.07 -0.05
N ILE A 107 18.01 3.10 -0.66
CA ILE A 107 17.48 3.76 -1.85
C ILE A 107 17.44 2.77 -3.01
N GLU A 108 18.52 2.03 -3.27
CA GLU A 108 18.56 1.11 -4.40
C GLU A 108 17.61 -0.08 -4.21
N ALA A 109 17.50 -0.62 -2.98
CA ALA A 109 16.51 -1.65 -2.66
C ALA A 109 15.07 -1.15 -2.87
N LEU A 110 14.77 0.07 -2.39
CA LEU A 110 13.47 0.71 -2.59
C LEU A 110 13.19 0.94 -4.08
N ARG A 111 14.13 1.47 -4.86
CA ARG A 111 13.93 1.73 -6.30
C ARG A 111 13.55 0.46 -7.06
N LEU A 112 14.26 -0.64 -6.81
CA LEU A 112 13.94 -1.93 -7.41
C LEU A 112 12.54 -2.42 -6.99
N ALA A 113 12.21 -2.31 -5.71
CA ALA A 113 10.90 -2.67 -5.19
C ALA A 113 9.76 -1.82 -5.78
N PHE A 114 9.97 -0.51 -5.94
CA PHE A 114 9.01 0.42 -6.56
C PHE A 114 8.75 0.04 -8.03
N VAL A 115 9.80 -0.30 -8.78
CA VAL A 115 9.65 -0.75 -10.18
C VAL A 115 8.84 -2.04 -10.26
N ASP A 116 9.14 -3.02 -9.41
CA ASP A 116 8.43 -4.30 -9.40
C ASP A 116 6.97 -4.12 -8.95
N ALA A 117 6.71 -3.34 -7.90
CA ALA A 117 5.37 -3.08 -7.43
C ALA A 117 4.51 -2.36 -8.47
N ARG A 118 5.06 -1.36 -9.19
CA ARG A 118 4.34 -0.70 -10.31
C ARG A 118 3.91 -1.71 -11.37
N LYS A 119 4.77 -2.68 -11.68
CA LYS A 119 4.48 -3.71 -12.68
C LYS A 119 3.42 -4.70 -12.19
N PHE A 120 3.52 -5.15 -10.95
CA PHE A 120 2.79 -6.31 -10.46
C PHE A 120 1.55 -6.00 -9.63
N VAL A 121 1.51 -4.88 -8.90
CA VAL A 121 0.38 -4.55 -8.02
C VAL A 121 -0.83 -4.09 -8.83
N SER A 122 -1.92 -4.84 -8.73
CA SER A 122 -3.21 -4.54 -9.34
C SER A 122 -4.33 -5.25 -8.58
N ASP A 123 -5.58 -5.08 -9.02
CA ASP A 123 -6.73 -5.79 -8.47
C ASP A 123 -6.62 -7.30 -8.72
N PRO A 124 -6.51 -8.13 -7.66
CA PRO A 124 -6.46 -9.59 -7.82
C PRO A 124 -7.77 -10.18 -8.37
N GLN A 125 -8.90 -9.49 -8.25
CA GLN A 125 -10.20 -9.95 -8.76
C GLN A 125 -10.41 -9.65 -10.25
N HIS A 126 -9.55 -8.81 -10.86
CA HIS A 126 -9.75 -8.31 -12.22
C HIS A 126 -8.52 -8.57 -13.09
N LEU A 127 -8.32 -9.84 -13.45
CA LEU A 127 -7.26 -10.33 -14.33
C LEU A 127 -7.60 -10.20 -15.82
N TYR A 128 -8.43 -9.21 -16.20
CA TYR A 128 -8.85 -9.03 -17.59
C TYR A 128 -7.61 -8.79 -18.48
N ASN A 129 -7.36 -9.71 -19.41
CA ASN A 129 -6.30 -9.69 -20.44
C ASN A 129 -4.83 -9.73 -19.95
N SER A 130 -4.57 -9.85 -18.66
CA SER A 130 -3.21 -9.95 -18.13
C SER A 130 -2.86 -11.39 -17.81
N LYS A 131 -1.85 -11.96 -18.49
CA LYS A 131 -1.15 -13.20 -18.09
C LYS A 131 -0.40 -13.06 -16.74
N SER A 132 -0.78 -12.11 -15.88
CA SER A 132 -0.15 -11.90 -14.58
C SER A 132 -0.99 -12.56 -13.50
N ASP A 133 -0.91 -13.89 -13.42
CA ASP A 133 -1.06 -14.51 -12.11
C ASP A 133 0.12 -13.99 -11.30
N LEU A 134 -0.13 -12.95 -10.49
CA LEU A 134 0.89 -12.45 -9.59
C LEU A 134 1.20 -13.55 -8.59
N ASP A 135 2.25 -14.30 -8.89
CA ASP A 135 2.78 -15.32 -8.01
C ASP A 135 3.56 -14.63 -6.89
N LEU A 136 2.85 -14.24 -5.84
CA LEU A 136 3.41 -13.59 -4.66
C LEU A 136 4.50 -14.45 -4.01
N GLU A 137 4.37 -15.78 -4.06
CA GLU A 137 5.40 -16.69 -3.55
C GLU A 137 6.69 -16.58 -4.37
N HIS A 138 6.57 -16.52 -5.70
CA HIS A 138 7.72 -16.33 -6.57
C HIS A 138 8.38 -14.95 -6.36
N VAL A 139 7.63 -13.86 -6.35
CA VAL A 139 8.20 -12.50 -6.26
C VAL A 139 8.83 -12.25 -4.87
N LEU A 140 8.35 -12.91 -3.81
CA LEU A 140 8.97 -12.87 -2.47
C LEU A 140 10.00 -14.00 -2.23
N SER A 141 10.28 -14.83 -3.24
CA SER A 141 11.23 -15.93 -3.11
C SER A 141 12.69 -15.46 -3.02
N ALA A 142 13.51 -16.24 -2.33
CA ALA A 142 14.94 -15.96 -2.20
C ALA A 142 15.68 -15.93 -3.55
N SER A 143 15.20 -16.66 -4.56
CA SER A 143 15.80 -16.67 -5.91
C SER A 143 15.49 -15.37 -6.65
N TYR A 144 14.22 -14.93 -6.64
CA TYR A 144 13.83 -13.67 -7.26
C TYR A 144 14.49 -12.48 -6.58
N LEU A 145 14.38 -12.37 -5.26
CA LEU A 145 15.00 -11.28 -4.49
C LEU A 145 16.52 -11.24 -4.66
N GLY A 146 17.18 -12.41 -4.68
CA GLY A 146 18.60 -12.51 -4.98
C GLY A 146 18.97 -12.07 -6.40
N SER A 147 18.09 -12.27 -7.39
CA SER A 147 18.29 -11.76 -8.75
C SER A 147 18.20 -10.24 -8.82
N ARG A 148 17.28 -9.63 -8.06
CA ARG A 148 17.11 -8.18 -7.98
C ARG A 148 18.26 -7.53 -7.22
N ALA A 149 18.69 -8.11 -6.10
CA ALA A 149 19.82 -7.63 -5.30
C ALA A 149 21.12 -7.49 -6.10
N LYS A 150 21.37 -8.38 -7.08
CA LYS A 150 22.53 -8.32 -7.99
C LYS A 150 22.57 -7.09 -8.90
N LEU A 151 21.47 -6.35 -9.02
CA LEU A 151 21.40 -5.11 -9.80
C LEU A 151 21.91 -3.90 -9.01
N ILE A 152 22.09 -4.02 -7.69
CA ILE A 152 22.61 -2.94 -6.85
C ILE A 152 24.11 -2.78 -7.09
N ASP A 153 24.52 -1.58 -7.48
CA ASP A 153 25.93 -1.17 -7.49
C ASP A 153 26.21 -0.36 -6.20
N PRO A 154 27.01 -0.88 -5.26
CA PRO A 154 27.26 -0.20 -3.99
C PRO A 154 28.07 1.10 -4.16
N LYS A 155 28.66 1.34 -5.34
CA LYS A 155 29.48 2.52 -5.63
C LYS A 155 28.78 3.53 -6.52
N ARG A 156 27.60 3.19 -7.07
CA ARG A 156 26.93 4.03 -8.06
C ARG A 156 25.42 3.80 -8.01
N ALA A 157 24.65 4.88 -7.91
CA ALA A 157 23.20 4.81 -8.06
C ALA A 157 22.83 4.31 -9.47
N SER A 158 21.85 3.42 -9.55
CA SER A 158 21.27 2.98 -10.82
C SER A 158 20.71 4.19 -11.60
N ALA A 159 20.71 4.12 -12.92
CA ALA A 159 20.05 5.14 -13.75
C ALA A 159 18.51 4.99 -13.69
N ASP A 160 17.81 6.12 -13.90
CA ASP A 160 16.36 6.36 -14.11
C ASP A 160 15.38 6.54 -12.92
N PRO A 161 14.33 7.38 -13.04
CA PRO A 161 14.01 8.45 -14.01
C PRO A 161 13.68 9.82 -13.34
N GLU A 162 13.19 10.78 -14.14
CA GLU A 162 12.79 12.15 -13.77
C GLU A 162 11.82 12.26 -12.58
N ALA A 163 11.85 13.43 -11.92
CA ALA A 163 10.99 13.77 -10.80
C ALA A 163 9.50 13.64 -11.17
N GLY A 164 8.79 12.76 -10.47
CA GLY A 164 7.33 12.71 -10.53
C GLY A 164 6.69 13.94 -9.88
N ILE A 165 5.40 14.13 -10.15
CA ILE A 165 4.60 15.12 -9.43
C ILE A 165 4.47 14.69 -7.96
N LEU A 166 4.72 15.61 -7.03
CA LEU A 166 4.48 15.38 -5.61
C LEU A 166 2.95 15.32 -5.37
N ALA A 167 2.37 14.13 -5.51
CA ALA A 167 1.00 13.89 -5.07
C ALA A 167 1.00 13.89 -3.54
N THR A 168 0.53 14.97 -2.95
CA THR A 168 0.19 15.06 -1.54
C THR A 168 -1.00 14.13 -1.25
N SER A 169 -0.98 13.43 -0.12
CA SER A 169 -1.95 12.35 0.20
C SER A 169 -2.75 12.68 1.46
N ASP A 170 -4.07 12.55 1.35
CA ASP A 170 -5.05 12.88 2.40
C ASP A 170 -5.31 11.70 3.34
N THR A 171 -4.23 11.13 3.84
CA THR A 171 -4.29 9.91 4.62
C THR A 171 -4.34 10.22 6.10
N VAL A 172 -5.28 9.54 6.77
CA VAL A 172 -5.34 9.45 8.21
C VAL A 172 -5.00 8.01 8.56
N TYR A 173 -3.91 7.87 9.28
CA TYR A 173 -3.48 6.64 9.91
C TYR A 173 -3.77 6.73 11.40
N PHE A 174 -4.29 5.65 11.98
CA PHE A 174 -4.27 5.48 13.41
C PHE A 174 -4.08 4.02 13.77
N THR A 175 -3.51 3.81 14.96
CA THR A 175 -3.35 2.49 15.55
C THR A 175 -3.97 2.46 16.93
N VAL A 176 -4.56 1.34 17.28
CA VAL A 176 -5.12 1.08 18.60
C VAL A 176 -4.58 -0.25 19.09
N ALA A 177 -4.14 -0.29 20.34
CA ALA A 177 -3.83 -1.52 21.04
C ALA A 177 -4.52 -1.52 22.40
N ASP A 178 -4.99 -2.68 22.86
CA ASP A 178 -5.66 -2.84 24.14
C ASP A 178 -4.91 -3.77 25.11
N LYS A 179 -5.37 -3.79 26.37
CA LYS A 179 -4.79 -4.60 27.45
C LYS A 179 -4.93 -6.12 27.23
N ASP A 180 -5.89 -6.52 26.41
CA ASP A 180 -6.19 -7.92 26.11
C ASP A 180 -5.33 -8.42 24.94
N GLY A 181 -4.53 -7.54 24.35
CA GLY A 181 -3.54 -7.84 23.32
C GLY A 181 -4.04 -7.67 21.90
N ASN A 182 -5.22 -7.09 21.72
CA ASN A 182 -5.68 -6.76 20.37
C ASN A 182 -4.93 -5.53 19.87
N ALA A 183 -4.57 -5.54 18.60
CA ALA A 183 -3.99 -4.41 17.91
C ALA A 183 -4.66 -4.22 16.55
N CYS A 184 -4.80 -2.96 16.16
CA CYS A 184 -5.48 -2.54 14.96
C CYS A 184 -4.64 -1.48 14.26
N SER A 185 -4.28 -1.75 13.00
CA SER A 185 -3.66 -0.78 12.10
C SER A 185 -4.73 -0.35 11.10
N LEU A 186 -5.23 0.89 11.23
CA LEU A 186 -6.30 1.40 10.39
C LEU A 186 -5.85 2.65 9.66
N ILE A 187 -6.24 2.71 8.39
CA ILE A 187 -5.86 3.79 7.51
C ILE A 187 -6.97 4.07 6.50
N ASN A 188 -7.20 5.36 6.27
CA ASN A 188 -8.27 5.84 5.41
C ASN A 188 -7.87 7.15 4.74
N SER A 189 -8.37 7.41 3.54
CA SER A 189 -8.15 8.66 2.84
C SER A 189 -9.25 9.02 1.84
N ASN A 190 -9.32 10.31 1.52
CA ASN A 190 -10.21 10.84 0.50
C ASN A 190 -9.69 10.65 -0.93
N CYS A 191 -8.38 10.53 -1.10
CA CYS A 191 -7.81 10.01 -2.34
C CYS A 191 -7.83 8.46 -2.35
N GLU A 192 -8.11 7.85 -1.19
CA GLU A 192 -7.51 6.65 -0.60
C GLU A 192 -8.41 5.55 0.10
N HIS A 193 -8.81 4.40 -0.46
CA HIS A 193 -9.78 3.46 0.21
C HIS A 193 -9.43 2.95 1.63
N HIS A 194 -10.41 2.58 2.48
CA HIS A 194 -10.18 2.05 3.84
C HIS A 194 -9.45 0.70 3.85
N HIS A 195 -8.41 0.57 4.68
CA HIS A 195 -7.77 -0.73 4.97
C HIS A 195 -7.61 -0.92 6.47
N LEU A 196 -7.88 -2.13 6.93
CA LEU A 196 -7.85 -2.53 8.34
C LEU A 196 -7.09 -3.84 8.47
N LEU A 197 -5.97 -3.79 9.19
CA LEU A 197 -5.26 -4.99 9.65
C LEU A 197 -5.50 -5.17 11.15
N LEU A 198 -5.90 -6.39 11.52
CA LEU A 198 -6.12 -6.79 12.90
C LEU A 198 -5.19 -7.95 13.23
N LEU A 199 -4.40 -7.82 14.30
CA LEU A 199 -3.71 -8.92 14.94
C LEU A 199 -4.06 -8.94 16.43
N SER A 200 -4.15 -10.13 17.00
CA SER A 200 -4.43 -10.30 18.42
C SER A 200 -3.33 -11.16 19.05
N LYS A 201 -2.69 -10.62 20.10
CA LYS A 201 -2.08 -11.25 21.30
C LYS A 201 -0.98 -10.42 22.05
N ARG A 202 -0.76 -9.13 21.68
CA ARG A 202 -0.08 -7.95 22.36
C ARG A 202 1.10 -7.32 21.60
N PRO A 203 1.13 -5.98 21.44
CA PRO A 203 2.36 -5.19 21.66
C PRO A 203 2.16 -3.88 22.48
N THR A 204 3.29 -3.31 22.94
CA THR A 204 3.42 -2.11 23.79
C THR A 204 3.11 -0.81 23.03
N LEU A 205 2.54 0.16 23.76
CA LEU A 205 2.02 1.46 23.33
C LEU A 205 2.99 2.33 22.51
N LEU A 206 2.61 2.69 21.28
CA LEU A 206 3.14 3.86 20.57
C LEU A 206 2.01 4.52 19.77
N LEU A 207 1.42 5.58 20.32
CA LEU A 207 0.44 6.41 19.61
C LEU A 207 1.21 7.53 18.90
N ARG A 208 1.29 7.47 17.56
CA ARG A 208 1.99 8.49 16.76
C ARG A 208 1.03 9.06 15.73
N PHE A 209 0.58 10.29 15.96
CA PHE A 209 -0.17 11.07 15.00
C PHE A 209 0.81 11.84 14.11
N PHE A 210 0.72 11.63 12.79
CA PHE A 210 1.26 12.56 11.80
C PHE A 210 0.08 13.04 10.97
N LEU A 211 0.00 14.34 10.69
CA LEU A 211 -0.97 14.92 9.74
C LEU A 211 -0.19 15.95 8.92
N PRO A 212 0.12 15.71 7.65
CA PRO A 212 0.38 16.79 6.71
C PRO A 212 -0.98 17.26 6.16
N LEU A 213 -1.34 18.50 6.50
CA LEU A 213 -2.38 19.27 5.84
C LEU A 213 -1.77 19.86 4.58
N ASP A 214 -2.20 19.40 3.40
CA ASP A 214 -2.52 20.23 2.23
C ASP A 214 -2.83 19.32 1.02
N SER A 215 -3.94 19.64 0.31
CA SER A 215 -4.70 18.86 -0.72
C SER A 215 -5.87 17.95 -0.29
N GLY A 216 -6.37 18.14 0.95
CA GLY A 216 -7.30 17.33 1.78
C GLY A 216 -8.63 16.70 1.28
N PHE A 217 -9.18 17.08 0.12
CA PHE A 217 -10.63 16.95 -0.14
C PHE A 217 -11.04 15.94 -1.23
N GLY A 218 -10.12 15.11 -1.72
CA GLY A 218 -10.42 14.12 -2.75
C GLY A 218 -10.83 14.76 -4.08
N SER A 219 -12.01 14.44 -4.60
CA SER A 219 -12.50 15.07 -5.85
C SER A 219 -13.06 16.48 -5.66
N CYS A 220 -13.16 16.95 -4.40
CA CYS A 220 -13.85 18.18 -4.02
C CYS A 220 -15.34 18.21 -4.40
N ILE A 221 -15.90 17.10 -4.89
CA ILE A 221 -17.33 16.97 -5.20
C ILE A 221 -18.08 16.67 -3.90
N VAL A 222 -18.94 17.58 -3.47
CA VAL A 222 -19.74 17.44 -2.24
C VAL A 222 -21.19 17.11 -2.62
N PRO A 223 -21.69 15.90 -2.34
CA PRO A 223 -23.10 15.58 -2.53
C PRO A 223 -23.98 16.49 -1.67
N LYS A 224 -25.10 16.94 -2.25
CA LYS A 224 -25.96 17.95 -1.63
C LYS A 224 -26.42 17.49 -0.25
N GLU A 225 -26.26 18.37 0.74
CA GLU A 225 -26.67 18.15 2.13
C GLU A 225 -26.10 16.86 2.79
N CYS A 226 -25.01 16.31 2.25
CA CYS A 226 -24.38 15.11 2.79
C CYS A 226 -23.18 15.40 3.69
N GLY A 227 -22.55 16.58 3.54
CA GLY A 227 -21.50 17.06 4.45
C GLY A 227 -20.15 16.33 4.34
N PHE A 228 -19.91 15.58 3.27
CA PHE A 228 -18.62 14.94 2.96
C PHE A 228 -18.25 15.12 1.49
N THR A 229 -16.97 14.94 1.15
CA THR A 229 -16.51 14.95 -0.24
C THR A 229 -16.42 13.54 -0.81
N ASN A 230 -16.66 13.42 -2.11
CA ASN A 230 -16.41 12.19 -2.85
C ASN A 230 -14.90 12.00 -3.05
N ARG A 231 -14.51 10.73 -3.14
CA ARG A 231 -13.12 10.35 -3.37
C ARG A 231 -12.72 10.52 -4.84
N ASN A 232 -11.44 10.73 -5.12
CA ASN A 232 -10.87 10.76 -6.48
C ASN A 232 -9.98 9.54 -6.79
N ARG A 233 -10.05 8.46 -6.00
CA ARG A 233 -9.25 7.22 -6.13
C ARG A 233 -9.17 6.61 -7.53
N GLY A 234 -10.17 6.83 -8.38
CA GLY A 234 -10.12 6.41 -9.78
C GLY A 234 -8.96 7.03 -10.58
N SER A 235 -8.32 8.10 -10.10
CA SER A 235 -7.12 8.66 -10.71
C SER A 235 -5.91 7.73 -10.66
N CYS A 236 -5.93 6.75 -9.74
CA CYS A 236 -4.89 5.74 -9.63
C CYS A 236 -5.04 4.59 -10.63
N PHE A 237 -5.75 4.79 -11.74
CA PHE A 237 -5.72 3.86 -12.86
C PHE A 237 -4.73 4.34 -13.90
N SER A 238 -4.00 3.41 -14.50
CA SER A 238 -3.29 3.68 -15.73
C SER A 238 -4.28 3.81 -16.90
N LEU A 239 -4.00 4.73 -17.81
CA LEU A 239 -4.70 4.89 -19.09
C LEU A 239 -3.87 4.39 -20.28
N GLY A 240 -2.63 3.93 -20.05
CA GLY A 240 -1.77 3.37 -21.09
C GLY A 240 -2.17 1.95 -21.47
N GLU A 241 -1.98 1.58 -22.73
CA GLU A 241 -2.56 0.35 -23.32
C GLU A 241 -2.03 -0.98 -22.74
N GLU A 242 -0.88 -0.98 -22.05
CA GLU A 242 -0.27 -2.20 -21.48
C GLU A 242 0.18 -2.01 -20.01
N HIS A 243 -0.77 -1.90 -19.08
CA HIS A 243 -0.48 -1.84 -17.65
C HIS A 243 -1.40 -2.76 -16.82
N SER A 244 -0.87 -3.47 -15.84
CA SER A 244 -1.65 -4.37 -14.96
C SER A 244 -2.76 -3.63 -14.23
N ASN A 245 -2.51 -2.37 -13.85
CA ASN A 245 -3.45 -1.43 -13.27
C ASN A 245 -4.23 -0.55 -14.29
N LEU A 246 -4.51 -1.06 -15.50
CA LEU A 246 -5.39 -0.40 -16.47
C LEU A 246 -6.83 -0.25 -15.92
N TYR A 247 -7.50 0.86 -16.23
CA TYR A 247 -8.93 1.05 -15.92
C TYR A 247 -9.80 -0.06 -16.50
N ALA A 248 -10.70 -0.60 -15.69
CA ALA A 248 -11.74 -1.51 -16.14
C ALA A 248 -12.99 -1.39 -15.26
N PRO A 249 -14.20 -1.66 -15.80
CA PRO A 249 -15.43 -1.64 -15.01
C PRO A 249 -15.34 -2.59 -13.81
N ARG A 250 -15.77 -2.11 -12.63
CA ARG A 250 -15.78 -2.88 -11.36
C ARG A 250 -14.40 -3.31 -10.83
N LYS A 251 -13.32 -2.96 -11.52
CA LYS A 251 -11.96 -3.10 -11.01
C LYS A 251 -11.68 -2.07 -9.93
N ARG A 252 -10.85 -2.42 -8.97
CA ARG A 252 -10.32 -1.53 -7.95
C ARG A 252 -8.96 -0.99 -8.41
N PRO A 253 -8.72 0.32 -8.40
CA PRO A 253 -7.43 0.89 -8.78
C PRO A 253 -6.35 0.54 -7.74
N LEU A 254 -5.08 0.63 -8.11
CA LEU A 254 -3.97 0.48 -7.17
C LEU A 254 -4.17 1.34 -5.91
N HIS A 255 -3.84 0.76 -4.75
CA HIS A 255 -3.98 1.40 -3.46
C HIS A 255 -2.62 1.72 -2.85
N THR A 256 -2.42 3.00 -2.61
CA THR A 256 -1.22 3.61 -2.00
C THR A 256 -1.21 3.59 -0.46
N ILE A 257 -2.24 2.99 0.13
CA ILE A 257 -2.45 2.95 1.57
C ILE A 257 -1.77 1.72 2.19
N LEU A 258 -1.08 1.95 3.31
CA LEU A 258 -0.17 0.98 3.94
C LEU A 258 -0.41 0.87 5.46
N PRO A 259 -1.46 0.15 5.92
CA PRO A 259 -1.46 -0.31 7.28
C PRO A 259 -0.46 -1.46 7.39
N ALA A 260 0.48 -1.35 8.31
CA ALA A 260 1.47 -2.39 8.55
C ALA A 260 1.33 -2.93 9.97
N MET A 261 1.70 -4.20 10.13
CA MET A 261 1.93 -4.79 11.43
C MET A 261 3.18 -5.64 11.37
N ALA A 262 3.89 -5.78 12.49
CA ALA A 262 5.05 -6.63 12.58
C ALA A 262 4.94 -7.59 13.78
N THR A 263 5.48 -8.80 13.64
CA THR A 263 5.67 -9.75 14.73
C THR A 263 7.16 -10.04 14.92
N ARG A 264 7.52 -10.52 16.12
CA ARG A 264 8.80 -11.17 16.39
C ARG A 264 8.49 -12.60 16.81
N GLY A 265 8.87 -13.56 15.96
CA GLY A 265 8.31 -14.91 16.06
C GLY A 265 6.78 -14.88 15.93
N LYS A 266 6.08 -15.46 16.91
CA LYS A 266 4.60 -15.52 16.93
C LYS A 266 3.95 -14.35 17.66
N GLU A 267 4.74 -13.49 18.30
CA GLU A 267 4.23 -12.41 19.15
C GLU A 267 4.11 -11.11 18.35
N PRO A 268 2.98 -10.38 18.44
CA PRO A 268 2.88 -9.06 17.86
C PRO A 268 3.97 -8.15 18.44
N PHE A 269 4.61 -7.37 17.57
CA PHE A 269 5.73 -6.53 17.93
C PHE A 269 5.39 -5.06 17.72
N MET A 270 4.76 -4.72 16.60
CA MET A 270 4.43 -3.34 16.26
C MET A 270 3.18 -3.25 15.39
N SER A 271 2.42 -2.18 15.54
CA SER A 271 1.42 -1.73 14.58
C SER A 271 1.82 -0.32 14.15
N PHE A 272 1.97 -0.11 12.85
CA PHE A 272 2.46 1.15 12.32
C PHE A 272 1.94 1.40 10.89
N GLY A 273 2.12 2.62 10.43
CA GLY A 273 1.77 3.04 9.08
C GLY A 273 2.42 4.38 8.80
N VAL A 274 2.85 4.57 7.56
CA VAL A 274 3.43 5.84 7.11
C VAL A 274 2.49 6.43 6.09
N MET A 275 2.05 7.66 6.34
CA MET A 275 1.16 8.38 5.45
C MET A 275 1.98 9.13 4.39
N GLY A 276 1.37 9.49 3.25
CA GLY A 276 2.06 10.27 2.23
C GLY A 276 2.84 9.44 1.21
N THR A 277 2.70 8.13 1.20
CA THR A 277 3.46 7.25 0.31
C THR A 277 2.79 7.15 -1.06
N CYS A 278 3.40 7.66 -2.12
CA CYS A 278 2.87 7.56 -3.49
C CYS A 278 3.75 6.69 -4.39
N LEU A 279 3.16 5.65 -5.00
CA LEU A 279 3.78 4.90 -6.12
C LEU A 279 3.70 5.66 -7.45
N GLU A 280 2.71 6.53 -7.61
CA GLU A 280 2.38 7.24 -8.85
C GLU A 280 2.95 8.67 -8.86
N GLY A 281 4.17 8.79 -9.36
CA GLY A 281 4.54 10.01 -10.07
C GLY A 281 4.04 9.85 -11.50
N SER A 282 3.04 10.64 -11.92
CA SER A 282 2.68 10.76 -13.33
C SER A 282 3.92 11.26 -14.10
N LEU A 283 4.54 10.37 -14.89
CA LEU A 283 5.26 10.76 -16.09
C LEU A 283 4.20 10.89 -17.18
N ARG A 284 4.00 12.11 -17.66
CA ARG A 284 3.33 12.33 -18.95
C ARG A 284 4.27 11.91 -20.09
#